data_AF-A0A016SHU2-F1
#
_entry.id   AF-A0A016SHU2-F1
#
_cell.length_a   1.000
_cell.length_b   1.000
_cell.length_c   1.000
_cell.angle_alpha   90.00
_cell.angle_beta   90.00
_cell.angle_gamma   90.00
#
_symmetry.space_group_name_H-M   'P 1'
#
loop_
_entity.id
_entity.type
_entity.pdbx_description
1 polymer ?
#
loop_
_entity_poly.entity_id
_entity_poly.type
_entity_poly.pdbx_seq_one_letter_code
_entity_poly.pdbx_strand_id
1 'polypeptide(L)'
;MRVYALAAVIHLVAAIPVPNGQLGKAEVECGDKTIEVVFLTEAIFEGRIFVIGHANDTRCFSRNTGRRTTSILINKDECGVITTRSVIY
;
A
#
# COMPACT_ATOMS: atom_id res chain seq x y z
N MET A 1 2.44 -24.11 34.85
CA MET A 1 1.63 -24.74 33.77
C MET A 1 0.55 -23.79 33.23
N ARG A 2 -0.34 -23.24 34.07
CA ARG A 2 -1.41 -22.31 33.64
C ARG A 2 -0.91 -20.99 33.02
N VAL A 3 0.20 -20.44 33.51
CA VAL A 3 0.80 -19.18 33.01
C VAL A 3 1.37 -19.34 31.60
N TYR A 4 2.06 -20.45 31.31
CA TYR A 4 2.60 -20.73 29.97
C TYR A 4 1.50 -20.96 28.93
N ALA A 5 0.37 -21.56 29.34
CA ALA A 5 -0.80 -21.72 28.48
C ALA A 5 -1.45 -20.37 28.12
N LEU A 6 -1.58 -19.46 29.10
CA LEU A 6 -2.06 -18.09 28.86
C LEU A 6 -1.13 -17.30 27.93
N ALA A 7 0.19 -17.39 28.14
CA ALA A 7 1.17 -16.75 27.26
C ALA A 7 1.12 -17.30 25.82
N ALA A 8 0.95 -18.61 25.65
CA ALA A 8 0.81 -19.24 24.33
C ALA A 8 -0.47 -18.79 23.60
N VAL A 9 -1.59 -18.66 24.32
CA VAL A 9 -2.85 -18.15 23.76
C VAL A 9 -2.71 -16.68 23.33
N ILE A 10 -2.05 -15.84 24.13
CA ILE A 10 -1.78 -14.44 23.78
C ILE A 10 -0.92 -14.34 22.51
N HIS A 11 0.11 -15.18 22.37
CA HIS A 11 0.95 -15.23 21.17
C HIS A 11 0.19 -15.70 19.92
N LEU A 12 -0.77 -16.62 20.07
CA LEU A 12 -1.61 -17.08 18.95
C LEU A 12 -2.60 -16.00 18.46
N VAL A 13 -3.16 -15.19 19.37
CA VAL A 13 -4.09 -14.09 19.00
C VAL A 13 -3.37 -12.94 18.29
N ALA A 14 -2.08 -12.71 18.58
CA ALA A 14 -1.28 -11.66 17.94
C ALA A 14 -0.88 -11.99 16.48
N ALA A 15 -1.07 -13.23 16.03
CA ALA A 15 -0.67 -13.70 14.71
C ALA A 15 -1.84 -13.82 13.71
N ILE A 16 -3.02 -13.26 14.01
CA ILE A 16 -4.10 -13.17 13.02
C ILE A 16 -3.64 -12.21 11.92
N PRO A 17 -3.43 -12.67 10.67
CA PRO A 17 -3.10 -11.76 9.57
C PRO A 17 -4.22 -10.74 9.45
N VAL A 18 -3.88 -9.44 9.47
CA VAL A 18 -4.86 -8.38 9.25
C VAL A 18 -5.40 -8.56 7.82
N PRO A 19 -6.68 -8.93 7.63
CA PRO A 19 -7.22 -9.23 6.32
C PRO A 19 -7.35 -7.93 5.53
N ASN A 20 -6.36 -7.59 4.71
CA ASN A 20 -6.38 -6.43 3.84
C ASN A 20 -5.94 -6.75 2.40
N GLY A 21 -6.19 -7.98 1.95
CA GLY A 21 -5.87 -8.41 0.59
C GLY A 21 -6.38 -7.42 -0.45
N GLN A 22 -5.59 -7.21 -1.50
CA GLN A 22 -6.02 -6.43 -2.65
C GLN A 22 -7.08 -7.22 -3.42
N LEU A 23 -8.20 -6.57 -3.70
CA LEU A 23 -9.25 -7.10 -4.57
C LEU A 23 -8.99 -6.68 -6.01
N GLY A 24 -8.84 -7.67 -6.90
CA GLY A 24 -8.61 -7.41 -8.32
C GLY A 24 -7.26 -6.76 -8.60
N LYS A 25 -7.20 -6.00 -9.70
CA LYS A 25 -6.00 -5.24 -10.09
C LYS A 25 -6.08 -3.82 -9.53
N ALA A 26 -4.92 -3.24 -9.24
CA ALA A 26 -4.83 -1.82 -8.95
C ALA A 26 -5.17 -1.02 -10.21
N GLU A 27 -5.92 0.06 -10.03
CA GLU A 27 -6.25 0.98 -11.11
C GLU A 27 -5.16 2.05 -11.18
N VAL A 28 -4.73 2.39 -12.40
CA VAL A 28 -3.68 3.37 -12.63
C VAL A 28 -4.23 4.49 -13.48
N GLU A 29 -4.17 5.71 -12.95
CA GLU A 29 -4.51 6.93 -13.67
C GLU A 29 -3.24 7.74 -13.95
N CYS A 30 -3.01 8.03 -15.23
CA CYS A 30 -1.87 8.81 -15.68
C CYS A 30 -2.32 10.25 -15.97
N GLY A 31 -2.08 11.15 -15.02
CA GLY A 31 -2.23 12.59 -15.24
C GLY A 31 -1.05 13.17 -16.02
N ASP A 32 -1.03 14.48 -16.25
CA ASP A 32 0.07 15.15 -16.96
C ASP A 32 1.40 15.02 -16.20
N LYS A 33 1.37 15.31 -14.89
CA LYS A 33 2.56 15.32 -14.01
C LYS A 33 2.58 14.20 -12.99
N THR A 34 1.46 13.52 -12.79
CA THR A 34 1.27 12.55 -11.71
C THR A 34 0.85 11.19 -12.25
N ILE A 35 1.11 10.17 -11.45
CA ILE A 35 0.58 8.82 -11.60
C ILE A 35 -0.18 8.54 -10.30
N GLU A 36 -1.48 8.30 -10.37
CA GLU A 36 -2.25 7.81 -9.24
C GLU A 36 -2.44 6.30 -9.37
N VAL A 37 -2.19 5.57 -8.28
CA VAL A 37 -2.49 4.13 -8.19
C VAL A 37 -3.50 3.93 -7.08
N VAL A 38 -4.65 3.35 -7.44
CA VAL A 38 -5.78 3.13 -6.54
C VAL A 38 -5.92 1.63 -6.27
N PHE A 39 -6.06 1.29 -4.99
CA PHE A 39 -6.21 -0.07 -4.51
C PHE A 39 -7.57 -0.25 -3.83
N LEU A 40 -8.26 -1.33 -4.19
CA LEU A 40 -9.44 -1.81 -3.48
C LEU A 40 -9.01 -2.94 -2.52
N THR A 41 -9.43 -2.87 -1.27
CA THR A 41 -9.06 -3.83 -0.22
C THR A 41 -10.27 -4.60 0.31
N GLU A 42 -10.02 -5.81 0.81
CA GLU A 42 -11.03 -6.67 1.42
C GLU A 42 -11.77 -5.99 2.58
N ALA A 43 -11.04 -5.30 3.46
CA ALA A 43 -11.54 -4.56 4.62
C ALA A 43 -11.10 -3.10 4.61
N ILE A 44 -11.45 -2.34 5.66
CA ILE A 44 -10.97 -0.96 5.86
C ILE A 44 -9.44 -0.97 5.92
N PHE A 45 -8.80 -0.14 5.10
CA PHE A 45 -7.35 -0.01 5.06
C PHE A 45 -6.85 0.82 6.24
N GLU A 46 -5.98 0.24 7.06
CA GLU A 46 -5.29 0.91 8.19
C GLU A 46 -3.76 0.91 8.03
N GLY A 47 -3.30 0.74 6.78
CA GLY A 47 -1.90 0.56 6.44
C GLY A 47 -1.22 1.82 5.91
N ARG A 48 -0.07 1.58 5.25
CA ARG A 48 0.71 2.59 4.54
C ARG A 48 1.10 2.02 3.17
N ILE A 49 0.86 2.79 2.12
CA ILE A 49 1.36 2.47 0.77
C ILE A 49 2.61 3.31 0.54
N PHE A 50 3.64 2.75 -0.09
CA PHE A 50 4.86 3.46 -0.41
C PHE A 50 5.54 2.90 -1.66
N VAL A 51 6.36 3.73 -2.30
CA VAL A 51 7.23 3.28 -3.40
C VAL A 51 8.45 2.58 -2.81
N ILE A 52 8.74 1.38 -3.32
CA ILE A 52 9.88 0.57 -2.88
C ILE A 52 11.17 1.39 -3.03
N GLY A 53 12.02 1.39 -2.00
CA GLY A 53 13.24 2.21 -1.95
C GLY A 53 13.04 3.66 -1.48
N HIS A 54 11.80 4.15 -1.43
CA HIS A 54 11.47 5.52 -1.05
C HIS A 54 10.53 5.59 0.17
N ALA A 55 10.47 4.53 0.98
CA ALA A 55 9.57 4.42 2.12
C ALA A 55 9.77 5.50 3.22
N ASN A 56 10.88 6.24 3.22
CA ASN A 56 11.12 7.32 4.20
C ASN A 56 10.88 8.73 3.62
N ASP A 57 10.62 8.87 2.32
CA ASP A 57 10.29 10.15 1.70
C ASP A 57 8.78 10.40 1.78
N THR A 58 8.39 11.51 2.40
CA THR A 58 6.97 11.89 2.59
C THR A 58 6.19 12.09 1.30
N ARG A 59 6.88 12.27 0.17
CA ARG A 59 6.27 12.40 -1.16
C ARG A 59 6.00 11.04 -1.82
N CYS A 60 6.59 9.96 -1.29
CA CYS A 60 6.55 8.63 -1.88
C CYS A 60 5.77 7.62 -1.03
N PHE A 61 4.94 8.10 -0.10
CA PHE A 61 4.02 7.27 0.66
C PHE A 61 2.67 7.94 0.87
N SER A 62 1.65 7.12 1.10
CA SER A 62 0.30 7.53 1.48
C SER A 62 -0.17 6.76 2.71
N ARG A 63 -0.95 7.44 3.56
CA ARG A 63 -1.63 6.87 4.74
C ARG A 63 -3.12 7.24 4.73
N ASN A 64 -3.75 7.15 3.55
CA ASN A 64 -5.20 7.30 3.43
C ASN A 64 -5.88 6.04 3.99
N THR A 65 -6.32 6.12 5.25
CA THR A 65 -6.99 5.03 5.98
C THR A 65 -8.50 5.27 6.15
N GLY A 66 -9.22 4.35 6.80
CA GLY A 66 -10.63 4.52 7.14
C GLY A 66 -11.62 4.21 6.00
N ARG A 67 -11.13 3.77 4.84
CA ARG A 67 -11.92 3.34 3.69
C ARG A 67 -11.42 2.00 3.15
N ARG A 68 -12.26 1.31 2.38
CA ARG A 68 -11.87 0.10 1.62
C ARG A 68 -11.13 0.43 0.31
N THR A 69 -10.95 1.71 0.04
CA THR A 69 -10.17 2.21 -1.09
C THR A 69 -9.07 3.07 -0.53
N THR A 70 -7.85 2.87 -1.03
CA THR A 70 -6.70 3.70 -0.70
C THR A 70 -5.90 3.97 -1.96
N SER A 71 -5.14 5.06 -1.99
CA SER A 71 -4.37 5.42 -3.18
C SER A 71 -3.03 6.03 -2.81
N ILE A 72 -2.12 6.02 -3.79
CA ILE A 72 -0.87 6.74 -3.75
C ILE A 72 -0.74 7.58 -5.01
N LEU A 73 -0.40 8.86 -4.83
CA LEU A 73 -0.17 9.81 -5.92
C LEU A 73 1.33 10.09 -6.00
N ILE A 74 1.93 9.84 -7.16
CA ILE A 74 3.37 9.98 -7.39
C ILE A 74 3.62 11.00 -8.49
N ASN A 75 4.49 11.97 -8.23
CA ASN A 75 4.97 12.87 -9.29
C ASN A 75 5.94 12.12 -10.21
N LYS A 76 5.84 12.34 -11.52
CA LYS A 76 6.64 11.64 -12.55
C LYS A 76 8.14 11.95 -12.49
N ASP A 77 8.54 13.00 -11.80
CA ASP A 77 9.92 13.42 -11.54
C ASP A 77 10.45 12.99 -10.16
N GLU A 78 9.66 12.25 -9.38
CA GLU A 78 9.99 11.83 -8.02
C GLU A 78 9.95 10.29 -7.85
N CYS A 79 10.31 9.81 -6.66
CA CYS A 79 10.15 8.41 -6.23
C CYS A 79 10.77 7.35 -7.15
N GLY A 80 11.80 7.71 -7.92
CA GLY A 80 12.49 6.79 -8.82
C GLY A 80 11.74 6.48 -10.12
N VAL A 81 10.73 7.28 -10.48
CA VAL A 81 10.02 7.14 -11.76
C VAL A 81 10.98 7.38 -12.93
N ILE A 82 10.97 6.47 -13.90
CA ILE A 82 11.76 6.57 -15.12
C ILE A 82 10.81 6.77 -16.30
N THR A 83 11.06 7.81 -17.09
CA THR A 83 10.30 8.08 -18.31
C THR A 83 11.06 7.56 -19.52
N THR A 84 10.46 6.63 -20.24
CA THR A 84 10.96 6.11 -21.52
C THR A 84 10.08 6.60 -22.65
N ARG A 85 10.69 7.00 -23.77
CA ARG A 85 9.92 7.32 -24.99
C ARG A 85 9.45 6.03 -25.64
N SER A 86 8.18 5.97 -26.02
CA SER A 86 7.68 4.92 -26.89
C SER A 86 8.24 5.10 -28.30
N VAL A 87 8.61 3.99 -28.93
CA VAL A 87 8.80 3.92 -30.38
C VAL A 87 7.45 3.60 -31.00
N ILE A 88 6.97 4.48 -31.86
CA ILE A 88 5.80 4.22 -32.69
C ILE A 88 6.33 3.44 -33.90
N TYR A 89 5.83 2.21 -34.08
CA TYR A 89 6.10 1.39 -35.27
C TYR A 89 5.00 1.60 -36.31
#